data_AF-A0A2G6IAL5-F1
#
_entry.id   AF-A0A2G6IAL5-F1
#
_cell.length_a   1.000
_cell.length_b   1.000
_cell.length_c   1.000
_cell.angle_alpha   90.00
_cell.angle_beta   90.00
_cell.angle_gamma   90.00
#
_symmetry.space_group_name_H-M   'P 1'
#
loop_
_entity.id
_entity.type
_entity.pdbx_description
1 polymer ?
#
loop_
_entity_poly.entity_id
_entity_poly.type
_entity_poly.pdbx_seq_one_letter_code
_entity_poly.pdbx_strand_id
1 'polypeptide(L)'
;MRLPRRIGCSKAGSPPARPSFCREEAQMTGWILAVLGLFVVQTLLPNIARAASGDAAQKAWLGGNRDGDPPPHTLMSGRMERALHNMFEALVVFLPLALMAVVTQAGGWVTTGAAVFFLARVAYVPAYGSGIAPLRSLVWTIGHIGLGLMIYGLLAGG
;
A
#
# COMPACT_ATOMS: atom_id res chain seq x y z
N MET A 1 -24.16 15.99 -16.63
CA MET A 1 -22.84 15.31 -16.53
C MET A 1 -23.08 13.91 -15.97
N ARG A 2 -23.11 12.86 -16.80
CA ARG A 2 -23.29 11.47 -16.34
C ARG A 2 -21.95 10.95 -15.84
N LEU A 3 -21.91 10.48 -14.60
CA LEU A 3 -20.76 9.77 -14.05
C LEU A 3 -20.39 8.59 -14.96
N PRO A 4 -19.10 8.31 -15.21
CA PRO A 4 -18.69 7.16 -15.98
C PRO A 4 -19.21 5.89 -15.30
N ARG A 5 -19.94 5.06 -16.06
CA ARG A 5 -20.41 3.75 -15.58
C ARG A 5 -19.18 2.93 -15.21
N ARG A 6 -19.10 2.48 -13.95
CA ARG A 6 -18.02 1.58 -13.48
C ARG A 6 -18.01 0.33 -14.35
N ILE A 7 -16.82 -0.06 -14.79
CA ILE A 7 -16.55 -1.05 -15.85
C ILE A 7 -17.19 -2.42 -15.56
N GLY A 8 -17.53 -2.76 -14.30
CA GLY A 8 -18.24 -3.99 -13.92
C GLY A 8 -19.77 -3.89 -13.78
N CYS A 9 -20.35 -2.70 -13.56
CA CYS A 9 -21.76 -2.57 -13.15
C CYS A 9 -22.75 -2.54 -14.34
N SER A 10 -22.26 -2.64 -15.58
CA SER A 10 -23.06 -2.60 -16.81
C SER A 10 -22.44 -3.48 -17.90
N LYS A 11 -22.15 -4.76 -17.62
CA LYS A 11 -21.96 -5.71 -18.74
C LYS A 11 -23.31 -5.88 -19.44
N ALA A 12 -23.39 -5.44 -20.69
CA ALA A 12 -24.57 -5.65 -21.52
C ALA A 12 -24.82 -7.17 -21.67
N GLY A 13 -25.97 -7.66 -21.20
CA GLY A 13 -26.35 -9.07 -21.28
C GLY A 13 -26.24 -9.88 -19.98
N SER A 14 -25.75 -9.30 -18.87
CA SER A 14 -25.75 -9.96 -17.55
C SER A 14 -26.95 -9.49 -16.70
N PRO A 15 -27.51 -10.34 -15.81
CA PRO A 15 -28.54 -9.90 -14.87
C PRO A 15 -28.04 -8.70 -14.05
N PRO A 16 -28.94 -7.79 -13.60
CA PRO A 16 -28.52 -6.59 -12.88
C PRO A 16 -27.76 -6.98 -11.61
N ALA A 17 -26.51 -6.53 -11.53
CA ALA A 17 -25.69 -6.64 -10.33
C ALA A 17 -26.44 -6.09 -9.11
N ARG A 18 -26.41 -6.82 -7.98
CA ARG A 18 -26.98 -6.33 -6.73
C ARG A 18 -26.24 -5.03 -6.32
N PRO A 19 -26.92 -4.02 -5.77
CA PRO A 19 -26.30 -2.75 -5.41
C PRO A 19 -25.20 -2.87 -4.33
N SER A 20 -25.21 -3.93 -3.51
CA SER A 20 -24.11 -4.25 -2.58
C SER A 20 -22.83 -4.64 -3.33
N PHE A 21 -22.95 -5.43 -4.41
CA PHE A 21 -21.82 -5.87 -5.21
C PHE A 21 -21.08 -4.69 -5.87
N CYS A 22 -21.80 -3.78 -6.55
CA CYS A 22 -21.14 -2.61 -7.17
C CYS A 22 -20.49 -1.68 -6.12
N ARG A 23 -20.93 -1.72 -4.85
CA ARG A 23 -20.30 -0.99 -3.75
C ARG A 23 -19.00 -1.66 -3.29
N GLU A 24 -18.98 -2.98 -3.16
CA GLU A 24 -17.80 -3.73 -2.72
C GLU A 24 -16.68 -3.71 -3.75
N GLU A 25 -17.01 -3.90 -5.03
CA GLU A 25 -16.05 -3.73 -6.14
C GLU A 25 -15.42 -2.32 -6.13
N ALA A 26 -16.27 -1.29 -5.93
CA ALA A 26 -15.82 0.09 -5.83
C ALA A 26 -14.92 0.35 -4.61
N GLN A 27 -15.22 -0.26 -3.47
CA GLN A 27 -14.43 -0.15 -2.25
C GLN A 27 -13.07 -0.83 -2.40
N MET A 28 -13.03 -2.06 -2.91
CA MET A 28 -11.77 -2.80 -3.07
C MET A 28 -10.86 -2.12 -4.10
N THR A 29 -11.43 -1.63 -5.21
CA THR A 29 -10.69 -0.80 -6.17
C THR A 29 -10.13 0.46 -5.49
N GLY A 30 -10.91 1.11 -4.64
CA GLY A 30 -10.46 2.25 -3.84
C GLY A 30 -9.27 1.92 -2.94
N TRP A 31 -9.32 0.77 -2.26
CA TRP A 31 -8.22 0.32 -1.40
C TRP A 31 -6.96 -0.04 -2.19
N ILE A 32 -7.08 -0.68 -3.36
CA ILE A 32 -5.95 -0.94 -4.26
C ILE A 32 -5.27 0.38 -4.64
N LEU A 33 -6.05 1.36 -5.10
CA LEU A 33 -5.53 2.67 -5.50
C LEU A 33 -4.92 3.43 -4.31
N ALA A 34 -5.52 3.34 -3.13
CA ALA A 34 -4.97 3.97 -1.93
C ALA A 34 -3.61 3.37 -1.54
N VAL A 35 -3.49 2.04 -1.53
CA VAL A 35 -2.24 1.34 -1.22
C VAL A 35 -1.16 1.62 -2.26
N LEU A 36 -1.51 1.61 -3.56
CA LEU A 36 -0.58 1.97 -4.63
C LEU A 36 -0.16 3.44 -4.55
N GLY A 37 -1.09 4.35 -4.25
CA GLY A 37 -0.80 5.76 -4.02
C GLY A 37 0.15 5.97 -2.83
N LEU A 38 -0.08 5.26 -1.73
CA LEU A 38 0.82 5.26 -0.59
C LEU A 38 2.20 4.71 -0.95
N PHE A 39 2.27 3.65 -1.75
CA PHE A 39 3.54 3.12 -2.24
C PHE A 39 4.30 4.15 -3.08
N VAL A 40 3.62 4.84 -4.02
CA VAL A 40 4.22 5.93 -4.80
C VAL A 40 4.77 7.01 -3.87
N VAL A 41 4.02 7.43 -2.84
CA VAL A 41 4.52 8.37 -1.83
C VAL A 41 5.78 7.83 -1.14
N GLN A 42 5.78 6.55 -0.76
CA GLN A 42 6.94 5.92 -0.11
C GLN A 42 8.17 5.84 -1.02
N THR A 43 8.04 5.70 -2.34
CA THR A 43 9.19 5.76 -3.28
C THR A 43 9.92 7.11 -3.24
N LEU A 44 9.23 8.17 -2.83
CA LEU A 44 9.79 9.52 -2.72
C LEU A 44 10.48 9.76 -1.38
N LEU A 45 10.12 9.03 -0.31
CA LEU A 45 10.60 9.30 1.05
C LEU A 45 12.12 9.17 1.22
N PRO A 46 12.82 8.15 0.66
CA PRO A 46 14.28 8.10 0.75
C PRO A 46 14.94 9.31 0.08
N ASN A 47 14.40 9.77 -1.05
CA ASN A 47 14.89 10.93 -1.78
C ASN A 47 14.63 12.24 -1.02
N ILE A 48 13.45 12.39 -0.41
CA ILE A 48 13.15 13.53 0.46
C ILE A 48 14.09 13.55 1.67
N ALA A 49 14.32 12.39 2.30
CA ALA A 49 15.23 12.27 3.44
C ALA A 49 16.69 12.57 3.04
N ARG A 50 17.12 12.21 1.82
CA ARG A 50 18.42 12.62 1.26
C ARG A 50 18.50 14.12 1.07
N ALA A 51 17.50 14.75 0.45
CA ALA A 51 17.46 16.19 0.22
C ALA A 51 17.46 16.99 1.53
N ALA A 52 16.72 16.52 2.54
CA ALA A 52 16.59 17.14 3.86
C ALA A 52 17.81 16.91 4.78
N SER A 53 18.73 16.03 4.41
CA SER A 53 19.83 15.62 5.32
C SER A 53 20.90 16.68 5.59
N GLY A 54 20.91 17.78 4.83
CA GLY A 54 21.98 18.78 4.89
C GLY A 54 23.31 18.35 4.25
N ASP A 55 23.45 17.07 3.90
CA ASP A 55 24.67 16.49 3.31
C ASP A 55 24.78 16.85 1.82
N ALA A 56 25.90 17.50 1.46
CA ALA A 56 26.18 17.93 0.10
C ALA A 56 26.34 16.75 -0.87
N ALA A 57 26.93 15.63 -0.43
CA ALA A 57 27.09 14.45 -1.25
C ALA A 57 25.73 13.80 -1.57
N GLN A 58 24.81 13.77 -0.60
CA GLN A 58 23.44 13.28 -0.83
C GLN A 58 22.68 14.16 -1.83
N LYS A 59 22.81 15.48 -1.71
CA LYS A 59 22.15 16.43 -2.62
C LYS A 59 22.74 16.35 -4.03
N ALA A 60 24.07 16.24 -4.14
CA ALA A 60 24.75 16.04 -5.42
C ALA A 60 24.31 14.73 -6.10
N TRP A 61 24.17 13.64 -5.34
CA TRP A 61 23.63 12.38 -5.83
C TRP A 61 22.20 12.48 -6.38
N LEU A 62 21.35 13.31 -5.76
CA LEU A 62 19.99 13.53 -6.25
C LEU A 62 19.94 14.34 -7.55
N GLY A 63 20.84 15.32 -7.71
CA GLY A 63 20.91 16.21 -8.86
C GLY A 63 21.76 15.70 -10.04
N GLY A 64 22.60 14.69 -9.81
CA GLY A 64 23.42 14.06 -10.85
C GLY A 64 22.71 12.91 -11.57
N ASN A 65 23.37 12.38 -12.59
CA ASN A 65 22.85 11.27 -13.41
C ASN A 65 22.77 9.92 -12.66
N ARG A 66 23.30 9.85 -11.42
CA ARG A 66 23.39 8.61 -10.62
C ARG A 66 24.25 7.51 -11.26
N ASP A 67 25.16 7.93 -12.13
CA ASP A 67 26.17 7.05 -12.74
C ASP A 67 27.33 6.91 -11.73
N GLY A 68 27.37 5.79 -11.00
CA GLY A 68 28.42 5.47 -10.03
C GLY A 68 27.87 4.92 -8.71
N ASP A 69 28.76 4.82 -7.71
CA ASP A 69 28.37 4.33 -6.39
C ASP A 69 27.60 5.38 -5.61
N PRO A 70 26.42 5.04 -5.02
CA PRO A 70 25.67 5.97 -4.21
C PRO A 70 26.45 6.34 -2.93
N PRO A 71 26.35 7.58 -2.45
CA PRO A 71 26.93 7.94 -1.16
C PRO A 71 26.25 7.13 -0.05
N PRO A 72 26.98 6.81 1.05
CA PRO A 72 26.43 6.07 2.18
C PRO A 72 25.13 6.71 2.67
N HIS A 73 24.11 5.91 2.93
CA HIS A 73 22.84 6.46 3.40
C HIS A 73 23.01 7.21 4.72
N THR A 74 22.39 8.38 4.82
CA THR A 74 22.16 9.01 6.12
C THR A 74 21.23 8.15 6.97
N LEU A 75 21.24 8.37 8.28
CA LEU A 75 20.43 7.58 9.21
C LEU A 75 18.94 7.59 8.81
N MET A 76 18.40 8.77 8.47
CA MET A 76 17.00 8.89 8.05
C MET A 76 16.74 8.33 6.65
N SER A 77 17.60 8.60 5.66
CA SER A 77 17.40 8.06 4.30
C SER A 77 17.47 6.53 4.28
N GLY A 78 18.39 5.93 5.05
CA GLY A 78 18.46 4.48 5.21
C GLY A 78 17.26 3.90 5.96
N ARG A 79 16.66 4.65 6.91
CA ARG A 79 15.39 4.25 7.55
C ARG A 79 14.24 4.24 6.54
N MET A 80 14.12 5.26 5.71
CA MET A 80 13.09 5.33 4.68
C MET A 80 13.28 4.28 3.60
N GLU A 81 14.53 3.97 3.20
CA GLU A 81 14.83 2.90 2.25
C GLU A 81 14.35 1.54 2.76
N ARG A 82 14.64 1.20 4.02
CA ARG A 82 14.15 -0.05 4.63
C ARG A 82 12.63 -0.09 4.80
N ALA A 83 12.00 1.04 5.08
CA ALA A 83 10.54 1.13 5.13
C ALA A 83 9.93 0.87 3.74
N LEU A 84 10.52 1.42 2.67
CA LEU A 84 10.13 1.19 1.29
C LEU A 84 10.30 -0.28 0.89
N HIS A 85 11.43 -0.90 1.21
CA HIS A 85 11.63 -2.35 0.96
C HIS A 85 10.57 -3.21 1.66
N ASN A 86 10.19 -2.87 2.90
CA ASN A 86 9.11 -3.59 3.58
C ASN A 86 7.75 -3.41 2.89
N MET A 87 7.50 -2.24 2.29
CA MET A 87 6.29 -2.01 1.50
C MET A 87 6.28 -2.86 0.22
N PHE A 88 7.42 -3.03 -0.45
CA PHE A 88 7.54 -3.92 -1.60
C PHE A 88 7.15 -5.36 -1.24
N GLU A 89 7.72 -5.91 -0.17
CA GLU A 89 7.38 -7.25 0.32
C GLU A 89 5.88 -7.38 0.62
N ALA A 90 5.31 -6.35 1.23
CA ALA A 90 3.89 -6.32 1.56
C ALA A 90 2.97 -6.28 0.35
N LEU A 91 3.35 -5.54 -0.71
CA LEU A 91 2.58 -5.41 -1.94
C LEU A 91 2.48 -6.74 -2.69
N VAL A 92 3.55 -7.54 -2.68
CA VAL A 92 3.57 -8.87 -3.29
C VAL A 92 2.48 -9.78 -2.71
N VAL A 93 2.12 -9.59 -1.44
CA VAL A 93 1.03 -10.35 -0.79
C VAL A 93 -0.31 -9.64 -0.94
N PHE A 94 -0.37 -8.33 -0.70
CA PHE A 94 -1.61 -7.57 -0.70
C PHE A 94 -2.29 -7.53 -2.08
N LEU A 95 -1.54 -7.27 -3.15
CA LEU A 95 -2.12 -7.08 -4.48
C LEU A 95 -2.82 -8.34 -5.01
N PRO A 96 -2.24 -9.56 -4.93
CA PRO A 96 -2.96 -10.77 -5.30
C PRO A 96 -4.25 -10.99 -4.49
N LEU A 97 -4.22 -10.77 -3.17
CA LEU A 97 -5.41 -10.90 -2.33
C LEU A 97 -6.50 -9.90 -2.73
N ALA A 98 -6.11 -8.64 -2.94
CA ALA A 98 -7.01 -7.57 -3.36
C ALA A 98 -7.61 -7.83 -4.75
N LEU A 99 -6.81 -8.30 -5.70
CA LEU A 99 -7.27 -8.64 -7.04
C LEU A 99 -8.18 -9.86 -7.04
N MET A 100 -7.85 -10.89 -6.26
CA MET A 100 -8.74 -12.04 -6.05
C MET A 100 -10.08 -11.57 -5.50
N ALA A 101 -10.10 -10.67 -4.51
CA ALA A 101 -11.34 -10.12 -3.98
C ALA A 101 -12.20 -9.40 -5.02
N VAL A 102 -11.58 -8.67 -5.96
CA VAL A 102 -12.31 -8.04 -7.07
C VAL A 102 -12.89 -9.09 -8.02
N VAL A 103 -12.11 -10.12 -8.37
CA VAL A 103 -12.53 -11.20 -9.29
C VAL A 103 -13.61 -12.08 -8.69
N THR A 104 -13.47 -12.45 -7.42
CA THR A 104 -14.42 -13.31 -6.68
C THR A 104 -15.56 -12.53 -6.06
N GLN A 105 -15.57 -11.20 -6.20
CA GLN A 105 -16.61 -10.33 -5.66
C GLN A 105 -16.72 -10.39 -4.13
N ALA A 106 -15.59 -10.63 -3.43
CA ALA A 106 -15.58 -10.82 -1.99
C ALA A 106 -15.64 -9.50 -1.21
N GLY A 107 -16.53 -9.46 -0.22
CA GLY A 107 -16.78 -8.30 0.66
C GLY A 107 -16.39 -8.53 2.12
N GLY A 108 -17.00 -7.75 3.02
CA GLY A 108 -16.96 -7.96 4.47
C GLY A 108 -15.56 -7.99 5.11
N TRP A 109 -15.10 -9.19 5.50
CA TRP A 109 -13.79 -9.36 6.14
C TRP A 109 -12.63 -8.96 5.22
N VAL A 110 -12.80 -9.10 3.90
CA VAL A 110 -11.76 -8.74 2.94
C VAL A 110 -11.57 -7.22 2.87
N THR A 111 -12.66 -6.46 2.82
CA THR A 111 -12.61 -4.99 2.80
C THR A 111 -12.11 -4.44 4.13
N THR A 112 -12.48 -5.07 5.26
CA THR A 112 -11.97 -4.74 6.59
C THR A 112 -10.47 -4.99 6.69
N GLY A 113 -10.00 -6.16 6.23
CA GLY A 113 -8.58 -6.50 6.21
C GLY A 113 -7.76 -5.54 5.35
N ALA A 114 -8.28 -5.13 4.20
CA ALA A 114 -7.64 -4.14 3.34
C ALA A 114 -7.50 -2.76 4.01
N ALA A 115 -8.54 -2.30 4.71
CA ALA A 115 -8.50 -1.05 5.46
C ALA A 115 -7.46 -1.10 6.60
N VAL A 116 -7.45 -2.20 7.38
CA VAL A 116 -6.47 -2.43 8.47
C VAL A 116 -5.05 -2.44 7.90
N PHE A 117 -4.82 -3.16 6.81
CA PHE A 117 -3.54 -3.19 6.13
C PHE A 117 -3.09 -1.78 5.72
N PHE A 118 -3.95 -1.02 5.03
CA PHE A 118 -3.63 0.33 4.57
C PHE A 118 -3.25 1.25 5.74
N LEU A 119 -4.07 1.30 6.81
CA LEU A 119 -3.80 2.13 7.97
C LEU A 119 -2.50 1.74 8.68
N ALA A 120 -2.22 0.43 8.79
CA ALA A 120 -0.95 -0.04 9.32
C ALA A 120 0.24 0.45 8.47
N ARG A 121 0.13 0.45 7.13
CA ARG A 121 1.20 0.95 6.25
C ARG A 121 1.41 2.45 6.37
N VAL A 122 0.35 3.23 6.56
CA VAL A 122 0.46 4.66 6.86
C VAL A 122 1.19 4.88 8.19
N ALA A 123 0.85 4.12 9.23
CA ALA A 123 1.50 4.22 10.54
C ALA A 123 2.94 3.66 10.56
N TYR A 124 3.27 2.72 9.66
CA TYR A 124 4.57 2.07 9.63
C TYR A 124 5.71 3.04 9.28
N VAL A 125 5.46 3.99 8.37
CA VAL A 125 6.44 5.00 7.95
C VAL A 125 6.93 5.87 9.12
N PRO A 126 6.07 6.59 9.87
CA PRO A 126 6.51 7.37 11.02
C PRO A 126 7.04 6.49 12.15
N ALA A 127 6.50 5.28 12.35
CA ALA A 127 7.05 4.33 13.31
C ALA A 127 8.50 3.98 12.99
N TYR A 128 8.83 3.69 11.72
CA TYR A 128 10.19 3.41 11.29
C TYR A 128 11.10 4.64 11.39
N GLY A 129 10.58 5.82 11.03
CA GLY A 129 11.29 7.10 11.13
C GLY A 129 11.69 7.46 12.56
N SER A 130 10.83 7.17 13.55
CA SER A 130 11.09 7.46 14.97
C SER A 130 12.29 6.71 15.55
N GLY A 131 12.63 5.54 15.01
CA GLY A 131 13.68 4.67 15.54
C GLY A 131 13.28 3.84 16.76
N ILE A 132 12.01 3.88 17.17
CA ILE A 132 11.48 3.07 18.27
C ILE A 132 11.23 1.65 17.76
N ALA A 133 12.17 0.74 18.01
CA ALA A 133 12.15 -0.62 17.46
C ALA A 133 10.87 -1.44 17.78
N PRO A 134 10.26 -1.36 18.97
CA PRO A 134 9.02 -2.09 19.25
C PRO A 134 7.81 -1.56 18.46
N LEU A 135 7.76 -0.24 18.21
CA LEU A 135 6.62 0.39 17.55
C LEU A 135 6.46 -0.09 16.11
N ARG A 136 7.58 -0.20 15.36
CA ARG A 136 7.54 -0.75 14.00
C ARG A 136 7.05 -2.21 13.99
N SER A 137 7.45 -3.04 14.95
CA SER A 137 7.05 -4.45 15.00
C SER A 137 5.57 -4.60 15.32
N LEU A 138 5.05 -3.80 16.24
CA LEU A 138 3.62 -3.78 16.56
C LEU A 138 2.78 -3.41 15.33
N VAL A 139 3.15 -2.32 14.65
CA VAL A 139 2.44 -1.86 13.45
C VAL A 139 2.55 -2.87 12.31
N TRP A 140 3.71 -3.50 12.15
CA TRP A 140 3.92 -4.58 11.18
C TRP A 140 2.97 -5.76 11.43
N THR A 141 2.81 -6.17 12.70
CA THR A 141 1.90 -7.25 13.10
C THR A 141 0.45 -6.89 12.78
N ILE A 142 0.02 -5.65 13.06
CA ILE A 142 -1.33 -5.17 12.70
C ILE A 142 -1.55 -5.25 11.18
N GLY A 143 -0.55 -4.88 10.38
CA GLY A 143 -0.61 -5.03 8.93
C GLY A 143 -0.78 -6.49 8.49
N HIS A 144 -0.10 -7.43 9.16
CA HIS A 144 -0.24 -8.87 8.88
C HIS A 144 -1.59 -9.43 9.31
N ILE A 145 -2.17 -8.93 10.41
CA ILE A 145 -3.54 -9.25 10.80
C ILE A 145 -4.50 -8.81 9.69
N GLY A 146 -4.31 -7.62 9.10
CA GLY A 146 -5.07 -7.16 7.93
C GLY A 146 -5.02 -8.14 6.76
N LEU A 147 -3.83 -8.63 6.40
CA LEU A 147 -3.67 -9.66 5.36
C LEU A 147 -4.36 -10.97 5.75
N GLY A 148 -4.25 -11.40 7.01
CA GLY A 148 -4.93 -12.58 7.53
C GLY A 148 -6.46 -12.48 7.43
N LEU A 149 -7.02 -11.30 7.70
CA LEU A 149 -8.46 -11.04 7.53
C LEU A 149 -8.89 -11.11 6.07
N MET A 150 -8.06 -10.63 5.14
CA MET A 150 -8.33 -10.77 3.71
C MET A 150 -8.34 -12.24 3.28
N ILE A 151 -7.35 -13.02 3.72
CA ILE A 151 -7.30 -14.47 3.46
C ILE A 151 -8.53 -15.15 4.05
N TYR A 152 -8.86 -14.87 5.31
CA TYR A 152 -10.02 -15.43 5.98
C TYR A 152 -11.32 -15.12 5.23
N GLY A 153 -11.53 -13.86 4.83
CA GLY A 153 -12.74 -13.47 4.09
C GLY A 153 -12.86 -14.15 2.73
N LEU A 154 -11.74 -14.35 2.02
CA LEU A 154 -11.71 -15.09 0.76
C LEU A 154 -12.04 -16.57 0.95
N LEU A 155 -11.57 -17.20 2.03
CA LEU A 155 -11.82 -18.61 2.33
C LEU A 155 -13.22 -18.86 2.90
N ALA A 156 -13.76 -17.92 3.69
CA ALA A 156 -15.07 -18.05 4.32
C ALA A 156 -16.25 -17.83 3.35
N GLY A 157 -15.98 -17.51 2.09
CA GLY A 157 -16.98 -17.47 1.03
C GLY A 157 -17.64 -16.12 0.77
N GLY A 158 -17.02 -15.00 1.18
CA GLY A 158 -17.38 -13.64 0.75
C GLY A 158 -18.79 -13.17 1.07
#